data_AF-A0A970L228-F1
#
_entry.id   AF-A0A970L228-F1
#
_cell.length_a   1.000
_cell.length_b   1.000
_cell.length_c   1.000
_cell.angle_alpha   90.00
_cell.angle_beta   90.00
_cell.angle_gamma   90.00
#
_symmetry.space_group_name_H-M   'P 1'
#
loop_
_entity.id
_entity.type
_entity.pdbx_description
1 polymer ?
#
loop_
_entity_poly.entity_id
_entity_poly.type
_entity_poly.pdbx_seq_one_letter_code
_entity_poly.pdbx_strand_id
1 'polypeptide(L)' 'MEIGSVIRKLRRERNITQEQLAIFLGVSACAVSQWERGLTAPDIS' A
#
# COMPACT_ATOMS: atom_id res chain seq x y z
N MET A 1 -12.69 -9.17 -0.85
CA MET A 1 -11.89 -8.21 -1.66
C MET A 1 -10.86 -7.65 -0.72
N GLU A 2 -9.64 -8.18 -0.73
CA GLU A 2 -8.59 -7.75 0.20
C GLU A 2 -8.04 -6.40 -0.25
N ILE A 3 -8.10 -5.37 0.61
CA ILE A 3 -7.66 -4.00 0.29
C ILE A 3 -6.22 -3.96 -0.23
N GLY A 4 -5.37 -4.87 0.26
CA GLY A 4 -3.99 -5.07 -0.20
C GLY A 4 -3.86 -5.39 -1.68
N SER A 5 -4.78 -6.19 -2.23
CA SER A 5 -4.79 -6.53 -3.65
C SER A 5 -5.10 -5.30 -4.53
N VAL A 6 -5.99 -4.42 -4.05
CA VAL A 6 -6.38 -3.18 -4.72
C VAL A 6 -5.23 -2.17 -4.69
N ILE A 7 -4.58 -2.00 -3.53
CA ILE A 7 -3.40 -1.14 -3.38
C ILE A 7 -2.31 -1.58 -4.35
N ARG A 8 -1.98 -2.89 -4.38
CA ARG A 8 -0.96 -3.43 -5.28
C ARG A 8 -1.30 -3.22 -6.76
N LYS A 9 -2.58 -3.38 -7.12
CA LYS A 9 -3.06 -3.14 -8.49
C LYS A 9 -2.88 -1.67 -8.88
N LEU A 10 -3.41 -0.74 -8.09
CA LEU A 10 -3.31 0.70 -8.34
C LEU A 10 -1.86 1.18 -8.38
N ARG A 11 -1.01 0.66 -7.48
CA ARG A 11 0.41 0.97 -7.45
C ARG A 11 1.12 0.60 -8.76
N ARG A 12 0.80 -0.59 -9.30
CA ARG A 12 1.32 -1.06 -10.60
C ARG A 12 0.76 -0.29 -11.78
N GLU A 13 -0.53 0.07 -11.76
CA GLU A 13 -1.14 0.91 -12.80
C GLU A 13 -0.50 2.31 -12.86
N ARG A 14 -0.05 2.83 -11.72
CA ARG A 14 0.68 4.10 -11.61
C ARG A 14 2.19 3.95 -11.83
N ASN A 15 2.69 2.73 -12.00
CA ASN A 15 4.11 2.41 -12.19
C ASN A 15 5.04 3.00 -11.10
N ILE A 16 4.58 2.94 -9.84
CA ILE A 16 5.33 3.45 -8.68
C ILE A 16 5.77 2.30 -7.75
N THR A 17 6.81 2.54 -6.94
CA THR A 17 7.31 1.57 -5.95
C THR A 17 6.52 1.63 -4.63
N GLN A 18 6.75 0.66 -3.74
CA GLN A 18 6.16 0.68 -2.41
C GLN A 18 6.70 1.86 -1.58
N GLU A 19 7.99 2.21 -1.72
CA GLU A 19 8.58 3.41 -1.09
C GLU A 19 7.92 4.69 -1.59
N GLN A 20 7.73 4.82 -2.90
CA GLN A 20 7.07 6.00 -3.47
C GLN A 20 5.64 6.13 -2.95
N LEU A 21 4.87 5.04 -2.96
CA LEU A 21 3.52 5.02 -2.40
C LEU A 21 3.51 5.39 -0.90
N ALA A 22 4.49 4.90 -0.14
CA ALA A 22 4.63 5.22 1.27
C ALA A 22 4.92 6.70 1.51
N ILE A 23 5.79 7.30 0.69
CA ILE A 23 6.08 8.74 0.71
C ILE A 23 4.81 9.55 0.41
N PHE A 24 4.03 9.16 -0.61
CA PHE A 24 2.78 9.85 -0.95
C PHE A 24 1.73 9.80 0.17
N LEU A 25 1.70 8.70 0.93
CA LEU A 25 0.75 8.48 2.02
C LEU A 25 1.30 8.92 3.39
N GLY A 26 2.54 9.42 3.46
CA GLY A 26 3.19 9.80 4.72
C GLY A 26 3.39 8.63 5.69
N VAL A 27 3.47 7.39 5.18
CA VAL A 27 3.62 6.16 5.97
C VAL A 27 4.97 5.50 5.68
N SER A 28 5.29 4.44 6.41
CA SER A 28 6.49 3.63 6.12
C SER A 28 6.26 2.66 4.96
N ALA A 29 7.31 2.37 4.18
CA ALA A 29 7.26 1.34 3.14
C ALA A 29 6.89 -0.05 3.70
N CYS A 30 7.24 -0.30 4.97
CA CYS A 30 6.84 -1.49 5.71
C CYS A 30 5.31 -1.58 5.85
N ALA A 31 4.63 -0.47 6.18
CA ALA A 31 3.17 -0.42 6.27
C ALA A 31 2.52 -0.78 4.92
N VAL A 32 3.00 -0.19 3.82
CA VAL A 32 2.52 -0.52 2.47
C VAL A 32 2.72 -2.00 2.13
N SER A 33 3.87 -2.58 2.48
CA SER A 33 4.15 -4.01 2.28
C SER A 33 3.22 -4.90 3.08
N GLN A 34 2.94 -4.55 4.34
CA GLN A 34 1.99 -5.28 5.19
C GLN A 34 0.56 -5.20 4.64
N TRP A 35 0.15 -4.02 4.14
CA TRP A 35 -1.15 -3.85 3.49
C TRP A 35 -1.27 -4.73 2.25
N GLU A 36 -0.28 -4.68 1.34
CA GLU A 36 -0.29 -5.50 0.11
C GLU A 36 -0.28 -7.00 0.39
N ARG A 37 0.23 -7.43 1.55
CA ARG A 37 0.25 -8.83 2.01
C ARG A 37 -0.99 -9.22 2.84
N GLY A 38 -1.87 -8.28 3.15
CA GLY A 38 -3.06 -8.50 3.98
C GLY A 38 -2.76 -8.73 5.47
N LEU A 39 -1.59 -8.31 5.95
CA LEU A 39 -1.20 -8.47 7.36
C LEU A 39 -1.78 -7.38 8.26
N THR A 40 -1.94 -6.17 7.71
CA THR A 40 -2.55 -5.02 8.36
C THR A 40 -3.39 -4.26 7.34
N ALA A 41 -4.31 -3.43 7.79
CA ALA A 41 -5.04 -2.50 6.95
C ALA A 41 -4.59 -1.06 7.27
N PRO A 42 -4.75 -0.10 6.33
CA PRO A 42 -4.63 1.30 6.67
C PRO A 42 -5.64 1.62 7.79
N ASP A 43 -5.18 2.21 8.88
CA ASP A 43 -6.07 2.68 9.93
C ASP A 43 -6.75 3.95 9.43
N ILE A 44 -7.98 3.79 8.94
CA ILE A 44 -8.83 4.89 8.48
C ILE A 44 -9.79 5.16 9.64
N SER A 45 -9.35 6.02 10.58
CA SER A 45 -10.22 6.59 11.61
C SER A 45 -11.12 7.68 11.02
#